data_AF-X1IKX7-F1
#
_entry.id   AF-X1IKX7-F1
#
_cell.length_a   1.000
_cell.length_b   1.000
_cell.length_c   1.000
_cell.angle_alpha   90.00
_cell.angle_beta   90.00
_cell.angle_gamma   90.00
#
_symmetry.space_group_name_H-M   'P 1'
#
loop_
_entity.id
_entity.type
_entity.pdbx_description
1 polymer ?
#
loop_
_entity_poly.entity_id
_entity_poly.type
_entity_poly.pdbx_seq_one_letter_code
_entity_poly.pdbx_strand_id
1 'polypeptide(L)'
;AIRTGNRDECLKEIHEIMKDIMKGKELYVRFFSLGPTNSLFSQPVVQLTDSAYVAHSEDILYRQGYEEFVRQGENIRFFKIVHSAGELDKRNTSKNLDKRRIYIDLEDDIVYSVNTQYGGNTIGLKKLSMRLAINRGSKEGWLAEHMLVMGVHGPDNRVTYFTGAFPSLCGKTSTAMLDNGTVVGDDIAYLRNIEGNVRAVNVEKGVFGIIMGINSNDDPIIWEALHTQREIIFSNILMTPEKGVHWIGKSSEAPPEGYNHSG
;
A
#
# COMPACT_ATOMS: atom_id res chain seq x y z
N ALA A 1 -18.13 3.19 7.41
CA ALA A 1 -18.05 4.51 8.07
C ALA A 1 -16.85 4.52 9.01
N ILE A 2 -16.06 5.59 9.03
CA ILE A 2 -15.03 5.78 10.06
C ILE A 2 -15.76 6.01 11.39
N ARG A 3 -15.33 5.32 12.44
CA ARG A 3 -15.85 5.49 13.79
C ARG A 3 -14.76 6.09 14.65
N THR A 4 -15.11 7.08 15.46
CA THR A 4 -14.24 7.65 16.50
C THR A 4 -14.70 7.12 17.85
N GLY A 5 -13.78 7.06 18.81
CA GLY A 5 -14.04 6.55 20.16
C GLY A 5 -13.11 7.22 21.17
N ASN A 6 -13.33 6.96 22.46
CA ASN A 6 -12.42 7.39 23.50
C ASN A 6 -11.07 6.67 23.32
N ARG A 7 -9.97 7.44 23.33
CA ARG A 7 -8.62 6.94 23.04
C ARG A 7 -8.21 5.83 24.00
N ASP A 8 -8.38 6.03 25.31
CA ASP A 8 -7.95 5.09 26.34
C ASP A 8 -8.73 3.77 26.27
N GLU A 9 -10.05 3.85 26.01
CA GLU A 9 -10.90 2.66 25.83
C GLU A 9 -10.48 1.86 24.59
N CYS A 10 -10.24 2.54 23.46
CA CYS A 10 -9.78 1.90 22.23
C CYS A 10 -8.39 1.27 22.40
N LEU A 11 -7.45 1.97 23.06
CA LEU A 11 -6.11 1.45 23.34
C LEU A 11 -6.17 0.24 24.27
N LYS A 12 -7.03 0.27 25.29
CA LYS A 12 -7.25 -0.88 26.17
C LYS A 12 -7.74 -2.10 25.39
N GLU A 13 -8.80 -1.95 24.59
CA GLU A 13 -9.36 -3.07 23.81
C GLU A 13 -8.32 -3.66 22.84
N ILE A 14 -7.60 -2.82 22.09
CA ILE A 14 -6.64 -3.34 21.09
C ILE A 14 -5.45 -4.02 21.75
N HIS A 15 -4.94 -3.50 22.88
CA HIS A 15 -3.87 -4.16 23.63
C HIS A 15 -4.32 -5.49 24.23
N GLU A 16 -5.57 -5.60 24.70
CA GLU A 16 -6.14 -6.87 25.15
C GLU A 16 -6.21 -7.90 24.01
N ILE A 17 -6.61 -7.49 22.80
CA ILE A 17 -6.64 -8.37 21.62
C ILE A 17 -5.22 -8.77 21.19
N MET A 18 -4.26 -7.85 21.28
CA MET A 18 -2.88 -8.08 20.81
C MET A 18 -2.00 -8.83 21.80
N LYS A 19 -2.43 -8.96 23.05
CA LYS A 19 -1.68 -9.68 24.07
C LYS A 19 -1.34 -11.10 23.59
N ASP A 20 -0.05 -11.41 23.53
CA ASP A 20 0.51 -12.69 23.07
C ASP A 20 0.10 -13.12 21.64
N ILE A 21 -0.44 -12.22 20.81
CA ILE A 21 -1.00 -12.58 19.49
C ILE A 21 0.05 -13.15 18.51
N MET A 22 1.32 -12.83 18.74
CA MET A 22 2.47 -13.33 17.98
C MET A 22 3.27 -14.40 18.72
N LYS A 23 2.77 -14.91 19.86
CA LYS A 23 3.50 -15.91 20.64
C LYS A 23 3.78 -17.16 19.79
N GLY A 24 5.06 -17.53 19.72
CA GLY A 24 5.52 -18.68 18.92
C GLY A 24 5.60 -18.40 17.42
N LYS A 25 5.44 -17.15 16.97
CA LYS A 25 5.62 -16.73 15.58
C LYS A 25 6.88 -15.89 15.43
N GLU A 26 7.38 -15.83 14.20
CA GLU A 26 8.41 -14.87 13.82
C GLU A 26 7.81 -13.45 13.76
N LEU A 27 8.49 -12.48 14.36
CA LEU A 27 8.16 -11.07 14.23
C LEU A 27 9.10 -10.42 13.21
N TYR A 28 8.54 -9.95 12.10
CA TYR A 28 9.25 -9.11 11.15
C TYR A 28 9.22 -7.67 11.63
N VAL A 29 10.40 -7.08 11.82
CA VAL A 29 10.60 -5.66 12.06
C VAL A 29 11.09 -5.04 10.77
N ARG A 30 10.27 -4.24 10.12
CA ARG A 30 10.57 -3.66 8.80
C ARG A 30 10.67 -2.15 8.87
N PHE A 31 11.68 -1.59 8.21
CA PHE A 31 11.93 -0.16 8.11
C PHE A 31 11.68 0.30 6.69
N PHE A 32 10.82 1.30 6.53
CA PHE A 32 10.41 1.81 5.23
C PHE A 32 10.48 3.33 5.16
N SER A 33 10.49 3.85 3.93
CA SER A 33 10.29 5.26 3.61
C SER A 33 9.08 5.39 2.69
N LEU A 34 8.08 6.13 3.15
CA LEU A 34 7.01 6.66 2.31
C LEU A 34 7.58 7.86 1.54
N GLY A 35 7.51 7.79 0.21
CA GLY A 35 8.19 8.73 -0.68
C GLY A 35 9.69 8.40 -0.86
N PRO A 36 10.39 9.14 -1.74
CA PRO A 36 11.82 8.96 -1.98
C PRO A 36 12.64 9.11 -0.69
N THR A 37 13.70 8.31 -0.53
CA THR A 37 14.70 8.48 0.54
C THR A 37 15.59 9.69 0.24
N ASN A 38 16.31 10.20 1.25
CA ASN A 38 17.18 11.38 1.11
C ASN A 38 16.43 12.61 0.55
N SER A 39 15.17 12.76 0.90
CA SER A 39 14.28 13.79 0.38
C SER A 39 13.60 14.53 1.52
N LEU A 40 13.23 15.79 1.28
CA LEU A 40 12.33 16.51 2.19
C LEU A 40 10.96 15.83 2.30
N PHE A 41 10.59 14.99 1.32
CA PHE A 41 9.36 14.20 1.34
C PHE A 41 9.49 12.86 2.07
N SER A 42 10.68 12.47 2.49
CA SER A 42 10.89 11.19 3.17
C SER A 42 10.07 11.13 4.44
N GLN A 43 9.16 10.16 4.51
CA GLN A 43 8.36 9.90 5.69
C GLN A 43 8.68 8.49 6.20
N PRO A 44 9.56 8.37 7.21
CA PRO A 44 9.98 7.09 7.77
C PRO A 44 8.82 6.35 8.45
N VAL A 45 8.81 5.02 8.33
CA VAL A 45 7.80 4.13 8.91
C VAL A 45 8.47 2.86 9.44
N VAL A 46 8.07 2.41 10.62
CA VAL A 46 8.38 1.06 11.11
C VAL A 46 7.10 0.24 11.11
N GLN A 47 7.17 -0.96 10.53
CA GLN A 47 6.08 -1.93 10.60
C GLN A 47 6.53 -3.22 11.30
N LEU A 48 5.75 -3.60 12.31
CA LEU A 48 5.81 -4.88 12.98
C LEU A 48 4.75 -5.80 12.38
N THR A 49 5.11 -7.01 11.98
CA THR A 49 4.16 -8.00 11.46
C THR A 49 4.60 -9.43 11.74
N ASP A 50 3.66 -10.32 12.02
CA ASP A 50 3.90 -11.77 12.10
C ASP A 50 3.59 -12.51 10.79
N SER A 51 3.36 -11.76 9.71
CA SER A 51 2.99 -12.29 8.40
C SER A 51 4.06 -11.98 7.36
N ALA A 52 4.70 -13.03 6.85
CA ALA A 52 5.68 -12.95 5.76
C ALA A 52 5.06 -12.38 4.48
N TYR A 53 3.79 -12.72 4.19
CA TYR A 53 3.04 -12.14 3.07
C TYR A 53 2.98 -10.61 3.17
N VAL A 54 2.73 -10.08 4.37
CA VAL A 54 2.66 -8.64 4.58
C VAL A 54 4.03 -8.02 4.45
N ALA A 55 5.05 -8.55 5.15
CA ALA A 55 6.41 -8.04 5.06
C ALA A 55 6.89 -7.98 3.60
N HIS A 56 6.62 -9.03 2.83
CA HIS A 56 7.00 -9.13 1.42
C HIS A 56 6.19 -8.18 0.52
N SER A 57 4.89 -8.05 0.74
CA SER A 57 4.05 -7.10 0.00
C SER A 57 4.54 -5.66 0.21
N GLU A 58 4.90 -5.29 1.44
CA GLU A 58 5.46 -3.97 1.75
C GLU A 58 6.81 -3.75 1.06
N ASP A 59 7.65 -4.80 0.93
CA ASP A 59 8.93 -4.72 0.22
C ASP A 59 8.79 -4.48 -1.27
N ILE A 60 7.75 -5.03 -1.90
CA ILE A 60 7.45 -4.77 -3.32
C ILE A 60 6.93 -3.33 -3.47
N LEU A 61 6.05 -2.90 -2.55
CA LEU A 61 5.29 -1.65 -2.69
C LEU A 61 6.02 -0.41 -2.17
N TYR A 62 6.97 -0.53 -1.23
CA TYR A 62 7.59 0.62 -0.55
C TYR A 62 9.12 0.52 -0.44
N ARG A 63 9.76 1.68 -0.30
CA ARG A 63 11.23 1.79 -0.28
C ARG A 63 11.76 1.38 1.09
N GLN A 64 12.88 0.65 1.11
CA GLN A 64 13.59 0.33 2.35
C GLN A 64 14.04 1.63 3.02
N GLY A 65 13.81 1.73 4.32
CA GLY A 65 13.96 2.97 5.08
C GLY A 65 15.11 3.00 6.06
N TYR A 66 15.80 1.87 6.32
CA TYR A 66 16.79 1.80 7.41
C TYR A 66 17.83 2.93 7.35
N GLU A 67 18.43 3.19 6.19
CA GLU A 67 19.41 4.28 6.00
C GLU A 67 18.81 5.67 6.26
N GLU A 68 17.53 5.85 5.98
CA GLU A 68 16.81 7.10 6.26
C GLU A 68 16.66 7.31 7.78
N PHE A 69 16.45 6.23 8.55
CA PHE A 69 16.46 6.30 10.01
C PHE A 69 17.84 6.67 10.55
N VAL A 70 18.90 6.03 10.04
CA VAL A 70 20.29 6.35 10.41
C VAL A 70 20.60 7.82 10.12
N ARG A 71 20.22 8.31 8.93
CA ARG A 71 20.47 9.67 8.48
C ARG A 71 19.77 10.73 9.32
N GLN A 72 18.50 10.51 9.69
CA GLN A 72 17.73 11.47 10.48
C GLN A 72 18.06 11.42 11.99
N GLY A 73 18.64 10.31 12.46
CA GLY A 73 19.13 10.17 13.83
C GLY A 73 18.02 9.99 14.89
N GLU A 74 18.40 10.15 16.15
CA GLU A 74 17.58 9.74 17.31
C GLU A 74 16.24 10.50 17.45
N ASN A 75 16.15 11.73 16.93
CA ASN A 75 14.96 12.58 17.05
C ASN A 75 13.96 12.41 15.89
N ILE A 76 14.16 11.41 15.05
CA ILE A 76 13.29 11.14 13.90
C ILE A 76 11.84 10.89 14.32
N ARG A 77 10.91 11.56 13.64
CA ARG A 77 9.46 11.27 13.77
C ARG A 77 9.00 10.33 12.66
N PHE A 78 8.62 9.13 13.04
CA PHE A 78 8.18 8.08 12.11
C PHE A 78 6.76 7.62 12.42
N PHE A 79 6.12 6.98 11.44
CA PHE A 79 4.86 6.29 11.67
C PHE A 79 5.11 4.88 12.20
N LYS A 80 4.28 4.45 13.14
CA LYS A 80 4.35 3.11 13.73
C LYS A 80 3.18 2.28 13.23
N ILE A 81 3.45 1.12 12.67
CA ILE A 81 2.41 0.18 12.27
C ILE A 81 2.65 -1.13 13.03
N VAL A 82 1.67 -1.57 13.82
CA VAL A 82 1.69 -2.85 14.50
C VAL A 82 0.59 -3.72 13.92
N HIS A 83 1.00 -4.69 13.11
CA HIS A 83 0.11 -5.58 12.40
C HIS A 83 0.24 -7.01 12.93
N SER A 84 -0.85 -7.76 13.07
CA SER A 84 -0.81 -9.21 13.22
C SER A 84 -1.92 -9.89 12.41
N ALA A 85 -1.57 -10.94 11.69
CA ALA A 85 -2.54 -11.78 11.01
C ALA A 85 -3.43 -12.58 12.00
N GLY A 86 -3.05 -12.63 13.29
CA GLY A 86 -3.74 -13.40 14.30
C GLY A 86 -3.53 -14.91 14.15
N GLU A 87 -4.34 -15.70 14.84
CA GLU A 87 -4.36 -17.14 14.61
C GLU A 87 -4.80 -17.43 13.16
N LEU A 88 -4.11 -18.36 12.50
CA LEU A 88 -4.40 -18.76 11.12
C LEU A 88 -5.17 -20.07 11.07
N ASP A 89 -6.02 -20.24 10.07
CA ASP A 89 -6.70 -21.49 9.76
C ASP A 89 -5.83 -22.43 8.89
N LYS A 90 -6.39 -23.57 8.50
CA LYS A 90 -5.68 -24.57 7.66
C LYS A 90 -5.30 -24.06 6.27
N ARG A 91 -5.90 -22.94 5.82
CA ARG A 91 -5.62 -22.29 4.53
C ARG A 91 -4.67 -21.10 4.68
N ASN A 92 -4.06 -20.92 5.85
CA ASN A 92 -3.20 -19.79 6.20
C ASN A 92 -3.92 -18.42 6.15
N THR A 93 -5.21 -18.40 6.49
CA THR A 93 -6.02 -17.18 6.58
C THR A 93 -6.41 -16.86 8.02
N SER A 94 -6.54 -15.57 8.35
CA SER A 94 -6.93 -15.11 9.68
C SER A 94 -8.23 -15.77 10.14
N LYS A 95 -8.17 -16.48 11.27
CA LYS A 95 -9.28 -17.25 11.82
C LYS A 95 -10.25 -16.40 12.64
N ASN A 96 -9.73 -15.52 13.50
CA ASN A 96 -10.53 -14.81 14.52
C ASN A 96 -11.11 -13.49 13.99
N LEU A 97 -11.98 -13.59 12.99
CA LEU A 97 -12.52 -12.44 12.25
C LEU A 97 -13.45 -11.54 13.07
N ASP A 98 -14.13 -12.09 14.07
CA ASP A 98 -14.95 -11.37 15.05
C ASP A 98 -14.13 -10.36 15.87
N LYS A 99 -12.85 -10.68 16.10
CA LYS A 99 -11.88 -9.83 16.81
C LYS A 99 -11.04 -8.97 15.86
N ARG A 100 -11.40 -8.87 14.59
CA ARG A 100 -10.70 -7.98 13.66
C ARG A 100 -10.88 -6.52 14.09
N ARG A 101 -9.76 -5.82 14.25
CA ARG A 101 -9.73 -4.39 14.59
C ARG A 101 -8.64 -3.67 13.81
N ILE A 102 -8.92 -2.42 13.50
CA ILE A 102 -7.98 -1.48 12.89
C ILE A 102 -8.16 -0.16 13.60
N TYR A 103 -7.20 0.22 14.45
CA TYR A 103 -7.18 1.49 15.17
C TYR A 103 -6.05 2.37 14.68
N ILE A 104 -6.33 3.66 14.63
CA ILE A 104 -5.42 4.69 14.13
C ILE A 104 -5.38 5.77 15.19
N ASP A 105 -4.28 5.82 15.92
CA ASP A 105 -4.02 6.80 16.94
C ASP A 105 -3.21 7.96 16.33
N LEU A 106 -3.86 9.11 16.24
CA LEU A 106 -3.33 10.32 15.62
C LEU A 106 -2.45 11.15 16.55
N GLU A 107 -2.44 10.84 17.85
CA GLU A 107 -1.59 11.51 18.84
C GLU A 107 -0.20 10.88 18.82
N ASP A 108 -0.14 9.54 18.86
CA ASP A 108 1.12 8.80 18.86
C ASP A 108 1.58 8.36 17.47
N ASP A 109 0.88 8.75 16.41
CA ASP A 109 1.21 8.40 15.02
C ASP A 109 1.35 6.86 14.83
N ILE A 110 0.42 6.10 15.43
CA ILE A 110 0.44 4.62 15.43
C ILE A 110 -0.84 4.02 14.84
N VAL A 111 -0.67 2.98 14.04
CA VAL A 111 -1.74 2.12 13.53
C VAL A 111 -1.60 0.75 14.15
N TYR A 112 -2.71 0.22 14.65
CA TYR A 112 -2.85 -1.17 15.05
C TYR A 112 -3.78 -1.88 14.06
N SER A 113 -3.39 -3.03 13.53
CA SER A 113 -4.23 -3.83 12.62
C SER A 113 -4.11 -5.32 12.95
N VAL A 114 -5.21 -5.95 13.32
CA VAL A 114 -5.20 -7.32 13.86
C VAL A 114 -6.24 -8.22 13.21
N ASN A 115 -5.93 -9.52 13.12
CA ASN A 115 -6.79 -10.56 12.57
C ASN A 115 -7.21 -10.25 11.12
N THR A 116 -6.27 -9.76 10.30
CA THR A 116 -6.49 -9.45 8.90
C THR A 116 -5.24 -9.72 8.05
N GLN A 117 -5.42 -10.12 6.79
CA GLN A 117 -4.34 -10.39 5.83
C GLN A 117 -4.60 -9.81 4.43
N TYR A 118 -5.63 -8.97 4.27
CA TYR A 118 -6.09 -8.57 2.94
C TYR A 118 -6.01 -7.06 2.69
N GLY A 119 -5.26 -6.71 1.64
CA GLY A 119 -5.25 -5.40 1.01
C GLY A 119 -5.09 -4.23 1.99
N GLY A 120 -5.89 -3.18 1.82
CA GLY A 120 -5.74 -1.92 2.56
C GLY A 120 -6.06 -1.96 4.06
N ASN A 121 -6.50 -3.11 4.60
CA ASN A 121 -6.62 -3.34 6.03
C ASN A 121 -5.33 -3.87 6.66
N THR A 122 -4.45 -4.44 5.84
CA THR A 122 -3.28 -5.23 6.25
C THR A 122 -1.99 -4.57 5.79
N ILE A 123 -1.96 -4.11 4.54
CA ILE A 123 -0.85 -3.34 3.98
C ILE A 123 -0.89 -1.96 4.64
N GLY A 124 -0.04 -1.79 5.64
CA GLY A 124 -0.02 -0.68 6.59
C GLY A 124 0.33 0.64 5.95
N LEU A 125 1.19 0.59 4.93
CA LEU A 125 1.78 1.78 4.32
C LEU A 125 0.90 2.43 3.24
N LYS A 126 -0.30 1.88 2.99
CA LYS A 126 -1.27 2.42 2.03
C LYS A 126 -2.28 3.34 2.72
N LYS A 127 -3.54 2.92 2.83
CA LYS A 127 -4.62 3.75 3.39
C LYS A 127 -4.42 4.05 4.88
N LEU A 128 -3.75 3.16 5.62
CA LEU A 128 -3.60 3.30 7.07
C LEU A 128 -2.58 4.39 7.42
N SER A 129 -1.36 4.31 6.89
CA SER A 129 -0.36 5.37 7.02
C SER A 129 -0.81 6.68 6.37
N MET A 130 -1.59 6.64 5.27
CA MET A 130 -2.11 7.85 4.64
C MET A 130 -2.96 8.69 5.61
N ARG A 131 -3.73 8.07 6.52
CA ARG A 131 -4.52 8.80 7.52
C ARG A 131 -3.63 9.51 8.54
N LEU A 132 -2.53 8.87 8.95
CA LEU A 132 -1.51 9.52 9.78
C LEU A 132 -0.86 10.69 9.01
N ALA A 133 -0.57 10.48 7.73
CA ALA A 133 0.02 11.49 6.85
C ALA A 133 -0.88 12.70 6.62
N ILE A 134 -2.19 12.51 6.48
CA ILE A 134 -3.16 13.63 6.39
C ILE A 134 -3.12 14.46 7.67
N ASN A 135 -3.19 13.83 8.84
CA ASN A 135 -3.12 14.52 10.13
C ASN A 135 -1.79 15.26 10.31
N ARG A 136 -0.67 14.63 9.96
CA ARG A 136 0.66 15.24 10.02
C ARG A 136 0.81 16.39 9.04
N GLY A 137 0.44 16.18 7.78
CA GLY A 137 0.47 17.19 6.72
C GLY A 137 -0.36 18.43 7.05
N SER A 138 -1.56 18.24 7.63
CA SER A 138 -2.38 19.37 8.10
C SER A 138 -1.70 20.21 9.19
N LYS A 139 -0.85 19.61 10.03
CA LYS A 139 -0.10 20.31 11.09
C LYS A 139 1.18 20.96 10.57
N GLU A 140 1.79 20.36 9.55
CA GLU A 140 3.10 20.74 9.01
C GLU A 140 3.01 21.57 7.71
N GLY A 141 1.81 21.80 7.17
CA GLY A 141 1.59 22.63 5.99
C GLY A 141 1.84 21.92 4.65
N TRP A 142 1.57 20.61 4.56
CA TRP A 142 1.69 19.83 3.33
C TRP A 142 0.52 18.86 3.13
N LEU A 143 0.37 18.32 1.92
CA LEU A 143 -0.80 17.52 1.55
C LEU A 143 -0.43 16.05 1.34
N ALA A 144 -1.27 15.16 1.85
CA ALA A 144 -1.24 13.74 1.59
C ALA A 144 -2.54 13.35 0.87
N GLU A 145 -2.45 13.10 -0.43
CA GLU A 145 -3.63 13.02 -1.31
C GLU A 145 -3.74 11.66 -2.01
N HIS A 146 -4.98 11.22 -2.22
CA HIS A 146 -5.29 10.02 -2.99
C HIS A 146 -5.34 10.38 -4.48
N MET A 147 -4.18 10.72 -5.02
CA MET A 147 -3.98 11.23 -6.37
C MET A 147 -2.96 10.41 -7.14
N LEU A 148 -3.22 10.24 -8.43
CA LEU A 148 -2.17 9.90 -9.38
C LEU A 148 -1.20 11.07 -9.54
N VAL A 149 0.01 10.77 -10.00
CA VAL A 149 0.99 11.73 -10.52
C VAL A 149 1.48 11.21 -11.86
N MET A 150 1.39 12.02 -12.91
CA MET A 150 1.85 11.65 -14.25
C MET A 150 2.50 12.84 -14.95
N GLY A 151 3.44 12.57 -15.85
CA GLY A 151 4.00 13.56 -16.77
C GLY A 151 3.37 13.40 -18.16
N VAL A 152 2.94 14.50 -18.77
CA VAL A 152 2.47 14.54 -20.17
C VAL A 152 3.51 15.29 -21.00
N HIS A 153 3.94 14.65 -22.09
CA HIS A 153 4.90 15.21 -23.02
C HIS A 153 4.19 16.09 -24.05
N GLY A 154 4.62 17.34 -24.15
CA GLY A 154 4.15 18.31 -25.13
C GLY A 154 5.21 18.64 -26.19
N PRO A 155 4.93 19.63 -27.06
CA PRO A 155 5.91 20.15 -28.02
C PRO A 155 7.20 20.61 -27.33
N ASP A 156 8.30 20.65 -28.11
CA ASP A 156 9.61 21.13 -27.66
C ASP A 156 10.20 20.37 -26.46
N ASN A 157 9.94 19.07 -26.36
CA ASN A 157 10.37 18.19 -25.26
C ASN A 157 9.89 18.66 -23.86
N ARG A 158 8.84 19.49 -23.80
CA ARG A 158 8.30 19.98 -22.54
C ARG A 158 7.51 18.88 -21.84
N VAL A 159 7.81 18.64 -20.57
CA VAL A 159 7.01 17.75 -19.71
C VAL A 159 6.15 18.59 -18.77
N THR A 160 4.84 18.31 -18.76
CA THR A 160 3.89 18.91 -17.80
C THR A 160 3.43 17.85 -16.82
N TYR A 161 3.59 18.09 -15.53
CA TYR A 161 3.15 17.14 -14.50
C TYR A 161 1.74 17.47 -14.02
N PHE A 162 0.91 16.44 -13.90
CA PHE A 162 -0.46 16.52 -13.43
C PHE A 162 -0.66 15.63 -12.21
N THR A 163 -1.52 16.08 -11.31
CA THR A 163 -2.08 15.27 -10.23
C THR A 163 -3.59 15.16 -10.41
N GLY A 164 -4.17 14.00 -10.11
CA GLY A 164 -5.61 13.77 -10.30
C GLY A 164 -6.20 12.84 -9.25
N ALA A 165 -7.27 13.26 -8.60
CA ALA A 165 -8.04 12.44 -7.66
C ALA A 165 -9.27 11.88 -8.37
N PHE A 166 -9.38 10.56 -8.41
CA PHE A 166 -10.52 9.85 -9.01
C PHE A 166 -11.12 8.92 -7.96
N PRO A 167 -12.46 8.83 -7.86
CA PRO A 167 -13.11 7.76 -7.11
C PRO A 167 -12.73 6.39 -7.68
N SER A 168 -13.00 5.33 -6.91
CA SER A 168 -12.78 3.95 -7.35
C SER A 168 -13.52 3.68 -8.67
N LEU A 169 -12.90 2.85 -9.53
CA LEU A 169 -13.47 2.42 -10.82
C LEU A 169 -13.72 3.54 -11.84
N CYS A 170 -13.11 4.72 -11.65
CA CYS A 170 -13.19 5.84 -12.61
C CYS A 170 -11.95 5.97 -13.52
N GLY A 171 -11.19 4.89 -13.74
CA GLY A 171 -10.06 4.88 -14.68
C GLY A 171 -8.80 5.63 -14.21
N LYS A 172 -8.58 5.75 -12.89
CA LYS A 172 -7.39 6.42 -12.32
C LYS A 172 -6.08 5.83 -12.83
N THR A 173 -5.93 4.51 -12.71
CA THR A 173 -4.72 3.79 -13.13
C THR A 173 -4.53 3.85 -14.64
N SER A 174 -5.58 3.65 -15.43
CA SER A 174 -5.53 3.79 -16.90
C SER A 174 -5.10 5.19 -17.33
N THR A 175 -5.55 6.23 -16.62
CA THR A 175 -5.13 7.62 -16.89
C THR A 175 -3.65 7.84 -16.53
N ALA A 176 -3.18 7.31 -15.39
CA ALA A 176 -1.79 7.46 -14.96
C ALA A 176 -0.79 6.73 -15.87
N MET A 177 -1.26 5.74 -16.64
CA MET A 177 -0.47 4.84 -17.47
C MET A 177 -0.77 5.01 -18.97
N LEU A 178 -1.08 6.22 -19.43
CA LEU A 178 -1.20 6.51 -20.85
C LEU A 178 0.14 6.27 -21.58
N ASP A 179 0.09 5.65 -22.76
CA ASP A 179 1.27 5.17 -23.52
C ASP A 179 2.36 6.23 -23.80
N ASN A 180 1.97 7.50 -23.93
CA ASN A 180 2.89 8.61 -24.22
C ASN A 180 3.18 9.49 -22.99
N GLY A 181 2.85 9.00 -21.80
CA GLY A 181 3.08 9.68 -20.52
C GLY A 181 4.30 9.14 -19.77
N THR A 182 4.74 9.90 -18.77
CA THR A 182 5.64 9.41 -17.73
C THR A 182 4.82 8.98 -16.53
N VAL A 183 4.87 7.69 -16.19
CA VAL A 183 4.25 7.15 -14.98
C VAL A 183 5.08 7.54 -13.76
N VAL A 184 4.51 8.33 -12.85
CA VAL A 184 5.16 8.68 -11.58
C VAL A 184 4.52 7.91 -10.42
N GLY A 185 3.20 7.88 -10.35
CA GLY A 185 2.42 7.06 -9.42
C GLY A 185 0.93 7.10 -9.74
N ASP A 186 0.17 6.08 -9.37
CA ASP A 186 -1.25 5.99 -9.72
C ASP A 186 -2.20 6.16 -8.51
N ASP A 187 -1.68 6.13 -7.29
CA ASP A 187 -2.54 6.01 -6.10
C ASP A 187 -2.40 7.13 -5.05
N ILE A 188 -1.19 7.35 -4.52
CA ILE A 188 -0.94 8.25 -3.39
C ILE A 188 0.19 9.22 -3.70
N ALA A 189 -0.09 10.51 -3.49
CA ALA A 189 0.87 11.60 -3.69
C ALA A 189 1.05 12.41 -2.41
N TYR A 190 2.30 12.75 -2.09
CA TYR A 190 2.61 13.81 -1.12
C TYR A 190 2.98 15.08 -1.87
N LEU A 191 2.35 16.20 -1.50
CA LEU A 191 2.56 17.50 -2.13
C LEU A 191 3.07 18.50 -1.10
N ARG A 192 4.12 19.23 -1.45
CA ARG A 192 4.71 20.30 -0.63
C ARG A 192 4.92 21.53 -1.47
N ASN A 193 4.72 22.70 -0.86
CA ASN A 193 5.18 23.95 -1.45
C ASN A 193 6.68 24.08 -1.18
N ILE A 194 7.48 24.13 -2.25
CA ILE A 194 8.91 24.39 -2.20
C ILE A 194 9.16 25.67 -3.00
N GLU A 195 9.47 26.75 -2.28
CA GLU A 195 9.80 28.07 -2.87
C GLU A 195 8.72 28.59 -3.84
N GLY A 196 7.45 28.50 -3.43
CA GLY A 196 6.31 28.95 -4.23
C GLY A 196 5.83 27.95 -5.29
N ASN A 197 6.51 26.80 -5.43
CA ASN A 197 6.17 25.77 -6.39
C ASN A 197 5.65 24.51 -5.68
N VAL A 198 4.46 24.05 -6.04
CA VAL A 198 3.96 22.76 -5.55
C VAL A 198 4.76 21.64 -6.22
N ARG A 199 5.40 20.81 -5.41
CA ARG A 199 6.12 19.62 -5.82
C ARG A 199 5.40 18.40 -5.28
N ALA A 200 5.28 17.35 -6.10
CA ALA A 200 4.61 16.11 -5.74
C ALA A 200 5.59 14.93 -5.85
N VAL A 201 5.45 13.95 -4.97
CA VAL A 201 6.14 12.66 -5.07
C VAL A 201 5.15 11.52 -4.98
N ASN A 202 5.46 10.42 -5.68
CA ASN A 202 4.81 9.14 -5.40
C ASN A 202 5.33 8.60 -4.06
N VAL A 203 4.40 8.27 -3.18
CA VAL A 203 4.69 7.67 -1.88
C VAL A 203 5.18 6.24 -2.03
N GLU A 204 4.65 5.52 -3.01
CA GLU A 204 4.88 4.11 -3.29
C GLU A 204 6.08 3.93 -4.25
N LYS A 205 6.53 2.69 -4.42
CA LYS A 205 7.47 2.27 -5.49
C LYS A 205 6.95 1.09 -6.32
N GLY A 206 5.78 0.56 -5.98
CA GLY A 206 5.11 -0.53 -6.68
C GLY A 206 3.64 -0.21 -6.91
N VAL A 207 2.92 -1.13 -7.55
CA VAL A 207 1.50 -0.98 -7.89
C VAL A 207 0.68 -2.03 -7.15
N PHE A 208 -0.38 -1.60 -6.47
CA PHE A 208 -1.37 -2.48 -5.83
C PHE A 208 -2.76 -2.20 -6.41
N GLY A 209 -3.08 -2.88 -7.51
CA GLY A 209 -4.28 -2.65 -8.33
C GLY A 209 -5.22 -3.85 -8.43
N ILE A 210 -6.40 -3.60 -8.99
CA ILE A 210 -7.39 -4.63 -9.30
C ILE A 210 -7.04 -5.20 -10.68
N ILE A 211 -6.85 -6.53 -10.76
CA ILE A 211 -6.45 -7.20 -12.01
C ILE A 211 -7.62 -7.61 -12.90
N MET A 212 -8.83 -7.70 -12.34
CA MET A 212 -10.03 -8.06 -13.11
C MET A 212 -10.26 -7.05 -14.24
N GLY A 213 -10.42 -7.55 -15.47
CA GLY A 213 -10.60 -6.76 -16.68
C GLY A 213 -9.30 -6.44 -17.44
N ILE A 214 -8.14 -6.51 -16.78
CA ILE A 214 -6.84 -6.20 -17.41
C ILE A 214 -6.55 -7.18 -18.54
N ASN A 215 -6.31 -6.64 -19.73
CA ASN A 215 -6.03 -7.40 -20.95
C ASN A 215 -5.01 -6.71 -21.85
N SER A 216 -4.47 -7.46 -22.81
CA SER A 216 -3.43 -7.01 -23.74
C SER A 216 -3.85 -5.89 -24.68
N ASN A 217 -5.15 -5.70 -24.91
CA ASN A 217 -5.66 -4.73 -25.87
C ASN A 217 -5.93 -3.38 -25.20
N ASP A 218 -6.61 -3.41 -24.05
CA ASP A 218 -7.05 -2.19 -23.36
C ASP A 218 -5.98 -1.65 -22.39
N ASP A 219 -5.12 -2.52 -21.84
CA ASP A 219 -4.13 -2.17 -20.82
C ASP A 219 -2.71 -2.67 -21.18
N PRO A 220 -2.15 -2.31 -22.35
CA PRO A 220 -0.91 -2.89 -22.86
C PRO A 220 0.28 -2.71 -21.92
N ILE A 221 0.41 -1.56 -21.25
CA ILE A 221 1.50 -1.30 -20.28
C ILE A 221 1.39 -2.21 -19.06
N ILE A 222 0.19 -2.37 -18.50
CA ILE A 222 -0.02 -3.23 -17.33
C ILE A 222 0.19 -4.68 -17.75
N TRP A 223 -0.32 -5.07 -18.91
CA TRP A 223 -0.12 -6.39 -19.48
C TRP A 223 1.36 -6.73 -19.64
N GLU A 224 2.16 -5.84 -20.21
CA GLU A 224 3.62 -6.01 -20.33
C GLU A 224 4.28 -6.16 -18.95
N ALA A 225 3.91 -5.30 -17.99
CA ALA A 225 4.45 -5.38 -16.63
C ALA A 225 4.15 -6.74 -15.95
N LEU A 226 2.98 -7.33 -16.23
CA LEU A 226 2.58 -8.64 -15.72
C LEU A 226 3.31 -9.82 -16.40
N HIS A 227 3.85 -9.63 -17.61
CA HIS A 227 4.49 -10.70 -18.40
C HIS A 227 6.01 -10.53 -18.53
N THR A 228 6.59 -9.52 -17.89
CA THR A 228 8.05 -9.34 -17.78
C THR A 228 8.54 -9.87 -16.44
N GLN A 229 9.83 -10.22 -16.35
CA GLN A 229 10.42 -10.75 -15.12
C GLN A 229 10.40 -9.70 -14.02
N ARG A 230 9.41 -9.79 -13.14
CA ARG A 230 9.19 -8.91 -11.99
C ARG A 230 8.65 -9.73 -10.84
N GLU A 231 8.81 -9.20 -9.64
CA GLU A 231 8.21 -9.79 -8.45
C GLU A 231 6.74 -9.37 -8.37
N ILE A 232 5.84 -10.37 -8.39
CA ILE A 232 4.39 -10.15 -8.46
C ILE A 232 3.70 -11.09 -7.48
N ILE A 233 2.81 -10.54 -6.65
CA ILE A 233 1.92 -11.31 -5.79
C ILE A 233 0.51 -11.23 -6.37
N PHE A 234 -0.01 -12.35 -6.86
CA PHE A 234 -1.40 -12.47 -7.24
C PHE A 234 -2.24 -12.90 -6.02
N SER A 235 -3.36 -12.21 -5.77
CA SER A 235 -4.25 -12.50 -4.65
C SER A 235 -5.66 -12.82 -5.14
N ASN A 236 -6.24 -13.91 -4.64
CA ASN A 236 -7.63 -14.32 -4.87
C ASN A 236 -8.04 -14.58 -6.34
N ILE A 237 -7.07 -14.87 -7.22
CA ILE A 237 -7.35 -15.27 -8.61
C ILE A 237 -7.34 -16.79 -8.78
N LEU A 238 -7.71 -17.25 -9.98
CA LEU A 238 -7.67 -18.68 -10.31
C LEU A 238 -6.23 -19.10 -10.60
N MET A 239 -5.79 -20.19 -9.97
CA MET A 239 -4.50 -20.82 -10.22
C MET A 239 -4.71 -22.19 -10.86
N THR A 240 -4.04 -22.48 -11.96
CA THR A 240 -4.13 -23.78 -12.66
C THR A 240 -3.23 -24.83 -11.99
N PRO A 241 -3.42 -26.14 -12.25
CA PRO A 241 -2.55 -27.19 -11.74
C PRO A 241 -1.07 -27.00 -12.11
N GLU A 242 -0.79 -26.39 -13.27
CA GLU A 242 0.55 -26.06 -13.77
C GLU A 242 1.13 -24.79 -13.12
N LYS A 243 0.46 -24.23 -12.11
CA LYS A 243 0.79 -22.97 -11.44
C LYS A 243 0.69 -21.74 -12.36
N GLY A 244 -0.09 -21.84 -13.43
CA GLY A 244 -0.54 -20.69 -14.21
C GLY A 244 -1.57 -19.88 -13.43
N VAL A 245 -1.80 -18.64 -13.86
CA VAL A 245 -2.79 -17.75 -13.26
C VAL A 245 -3.80 -17.24 -14.28
N HIS A 246 -5.06 -17.13 -13.86
CA HIS A 246 -6.15 -16.62 -14.69
C HIS A 246 -7.09 -15.72 -13.87
N TRP A 247 -7.58 -14.66 -14.51
CA TRP A 247 -8.56 -13.73 -13.95
C TRP A 247 -9.62 -13.38 -15.00
N ILE A 248 -10.78 -12.94 -14.54
CA ILE A 248 -11.87 -12.53 -15.40
C ILE A 248 -11.41 -11.36 -16.28
N GLY A 249 -11.54 -11.51 -17.60
CA GLY A 249 -11.13 -10.50 -18.60
C GLY A 249 -9.71 -10.64 -19.13
N LYS A 250 -8.91 -11.63 -18.67
CA LYS A 250 -7.57 -11.90 -19.22
C LYS A 250 -7.66 -12.29 -20.71
N SER A 251 -6.71 -11.85 -21.55
CA SER A 251 -6.71 -12.13 -23.01
C SER A 251 -6.61 -13.62 -23.40
N SER A 252 -6.26 -14.52 -22.47
CA SER A 252 -6.20 -15.96 -22.72
C SER A 252 -7.53 -16.62 -22.39
N GLU A 253 -7.88 -17.70 -23.09
CA GLU A 253 -9.07 -18.50 -22.74
C GLU A 253 -9.06 -18.94 -21.27
N ALA A 254 -10.26 -19.06 -20.71
CA ALA A 254 -10.43 -19.57 -19.35
C ALA A 254 -9.96 -21.03 -19.29
N PRO A 255 -9.12 -21.41 -18.31
CA PRO A 255 -8.69 -22.79 -18.17
C PRO A 255 -9.89 -23.68 -17.79
N PRO A 256 -9.86 -24.98 -18.15
CA PRO A 256 -10.95 -25.91 -17.85
C PRO A 256 -11.13 -26.15 -16.35
N GLU A 257 -10.06 -26.02 -15.57
CA GLU A 257 -10.04 -26.19 -14.13
C GLU A 257 -8.98 -25.31 -13.44
N GLY A 258 -9.13 -25.14 -12.13
CA GLY A 258 -8.18 -24.43 -11.29
C GLY A 258 -8.69 -24.29 -9.87
N TYR A 259 -7.85 -23.74 -8.99
CA TYR A 259 -8.16 -23.49 -7.59
C TYR A 259 -8.15 -21.99 -7.29
N ASN A 260 -9.11 -21.50 -6.50
CA ASN A 260 -9.13 -20.10 -6.06
C ASN A 260 -9.47 -19.97 -4.56
N HIS A 261 -9.72 -18.75 -4.11
CA HIS A 261 -10.01 -18.46 -2.71
C HIS A 261 -11.30 -19.11 -2.18
N SER A 262 -12.25 -19.47 -3.04
CA SER A 262 -13.51 -20.14 -2.67
C SER A 262 -13.38 -21.66 -2.49
N GLY A 263 -12.24 -22.24 -2.88
CA GLY A 263 -12.04 -23.69 -2.94
C GLY A 263 -12.22 -24.23 -4.35
#